data_AF-A0A380RCC9-F1
#
_entry.id   AF-A0A380RCC9-F1
#
_cell.length_a   1.000
_cell.length_b   1.000
_cell.length_c   1.000
_cell.angle_alpha   90.00
_cell.angle_beta   90.00
_cell.angle_gamma   90.00
#
_symmetry.space_group_name_H-M   'P 1'
#
loop_
_entity.id
_entity.type
_entity.pdbx_description
1 polymer ?
#
loop_
_entity_poly.entity_id
_entity_poly.type
_entity_poly.pdbx_seq_one_letter_code
_entity_poly.pdbx_strand_id
1 'polypeptide(L)'
;MRLTNINCPQCNGQLNQQEDKFYCTSCGSAFNVDYEESDIEYAKLIKEPEITRLHLENNRILLEKNAELQRKFLIGEIKDTYKQELKTVGVTYASAAIYYVLIGIIVFVAVVGVIGGIFFVTAKKHKAETAKREQARIESIENLSAESIESDRNFLENAIAGGVAYQVSQRTEPVKGDGDEGDAYIVGKPEAVNCRLLKREEGNSLIIVYKITYEFSESKTLKVVYDGVIYENIALDETGHISCKDPCERFWGREADDRWNGYENAEDVYDDVKAFPDDSGFIKVNI
;
A
#
# COMPACT_ATOMS: atom_id res chain seq x y z
N MET A 1 8.73 -16.42 112.09
CA MET A 1 8.22 -17.07 113.33
C MET A 1 8.73 -16.26 114.52
N ARG A 2 7.88 -15.92 115.50
CA ARG A 2 8.30 -15.21 116.72
C ARG A 2 8.69 -16.26 117.77
N LEU A 3 9.94 -16.25 118.25
CA LEU A 3 10.36 -17.10 119.36
C LEU A 3 9.54 -16.72 120.61
N THR A 4 8.72 -17.65 121.07
CA THR A 4 7.87 -17.56 122.26
C THR A 4 8.71 -17.41 123.53
N ASN A 5 8.27 -16.52 124.43
CA ASN A 5 8.90 -16.17 125.72
C ASN A 5 9.56 -17.36 126.43
N ILE A 6 10.90 -17.36 126.49
CA ILE A 6 11.68 -18.28 127.31
C ILE A 6 11.76 -17.68 128.72
N ASN A 7 11.14 -18.33 129.70
CA ASN A 7 11.20 -17.93 131.11
C ASN A 7 12.32 -18.68 131.84
N CYS A 8 12.85 -18.09 132.91
CA CYS A 8 13.87 -18.72 133.74
C CYS A 8 13.33 -19.98 134.41
N PRO A 9 13.96 -21.16 134.23
CA PRO A 9 13.45 -22.41 134.81
C PRO A 9 13.47 -22.43 136.34
N GLN A 10 14.23 -21.53 136.98
CA GLN A 10 14.41 -21.53 138.43
C GLN A 10 13.41 -20.63 139.17
N CYS A 11 13.05 -19.49 138.60
CA CYS A 11 12.15 -18.51 139.24
C CYS A 11 11.02 -18.02 138.34
N ASN A 12 10.92 -18.55 137.12
CA ASN A 12 9.97 -18.17 136.07
C ASN A 12 10.02 -16.70 135.64
N GLY A 13 11.07 -15.96 136.05
CA GLY A 13 11.31 -14.58 135.65
C GLY A 13 11.72 -14.46 134.17
N GLN A 14 11.53 -13.27 133.61
CA GLN A 14 11.91 -12.98 132.22
C GLN A 14 13.43 -13.08 132.03
N LEU A 15 13.86 -13.66 130.91
CA LEU A 15 15.26 -13.72 130.52
C LEU A 15 15.60 -12.53 129.63
N ASN A 16 16.73 -11.87 129.91
CA ASN A 16 17.26 -10.80 129.08
C ASN A 16 18.61 -11.24 128.51
N GLN A 17 18.81 -11.04 127.21
CA GLN A 17 20.04 -11.45 126.53
C GLN A 17 21.06 -10.31 126.62
N GLN A 18 22.25 -10.63 127.14
CA GLN A 18 23.43 -9.76 127.04
C GLN A 18 24.56 -10.58 126.43
N GLU A 19 25.01 -10.15 125.25
CA GLU A 19 25.95 -10.89 124.41
C GLU A 19 25.42 -12.31 124.06
N ASP A 20 26.19 -13.35 124.35
CA ASP A 20 25.90 -14.75 124.03
C ASP A 20 25.34 -15.54 125.22
N LYS A 21 24.92 -14.87 126.30
CA LYS A 21 24.34 -15.53 127.49
C LYS A 21 23.00 -14.93 127.86
N PHE A 22 22.09 -15.77 128.33
CA PHE A 22 20.81 -15.35 128.86
C PHE A 22 20.90 -15.19 130.37
N TYR A 23 20.50 -14.03 130.87
CA TYR A 23 20.47 -13.73 132.30
C TYR A 23 19.04 -13.58 132.77
N CYS A 24 18.68 -14.22 133.88
CA CYS A 24 17.40 -13.95 134.50
C CYS A 24 17.44 -12.65 135.28
N THR A 25 16.56 -11.69 134.95
CA THR A 25 16.48 -10.41 135.64
C THR A 25 16.01 -10.52 137.09
N SER A 26 15.35 -11.62 137.45
CA SER A 26 14.78 -11.81 138.79
C SER A 26 15.72 -12.52 139.76
N CYS A 27 16.46 -13.55 139.32
CA CYS A 27 17.35 -14.32 140.19
C CYS A 27 18.84 -14.16 139.86
N GLY A 28 19.20 -13.48 138.77
CA GLY A 28 20.58 -13.23 138.37
C GLY A 28 21.33 -14.43 137.79
N SER A 29 20.68 -15.59 137.68
CA SER A 29 21.29 -16.81 137.13
C SER A 29 21.60 -16.64 135.64
N ALA A 30 22.81 -17.03 135.22
CA ALA A 30 23.24 -17.03 133.82
C ALA A 30 23.06 -18.42 133.21
N PHE A 31 22.49 -18.47 132.01
CA PHE A 31 22.28 -19.69 131.22
C PHE A 31 23.02 -19.56 129.88
N ASN A 32 23.80 -20.58 129.54
CA ASN A 32 24.29 -20.77 128.18
C ASN A 32 23.29 -21.66 127.46
N VAL A 33 22.75 -21.17 126.34
CA VAL A 33 21.98 -22.00 125.42
C VAL A 33 22.98 -22.47 124.37
N ASP A 34 23.41 -23.73 124.44
CA ASP A 34 24.19 -24.35 123.37
C ASP A 34 23.27 -24.49 122.16
N TYR A 35 23.43 -23.59 121.19
CA TYR A 35 22.82 -23.73 119.88
C TYR A 35 23.71 -24.66 119.04
N GLU A 36 23.23 -25.86 118.71
CA GLU A 36 23.95 -26.78 117.83
C GLU A 36 24.00 -26.23 116.39
N GLU A 37 25.16 -26.35 115.74
CA GLU A 37 25.46 -25.96 114.34
C GLU A 37 24.58 -26.63 113.25
N SER A 38 23.45 -27.25 113.59
CA SER A 38 22.60 -28.01 112.66
C SER A 38 21.35 -27.27 112.16
N ASP A 39 21.19 -25.96 112.42
CA ASP A 39 20.03 -25.18 111.96
C ASP A 39 20.08 -24.82 110.45
N ILE A 40 19.70 -25.80 109.63
CA ILE A 40 19.56 -25.75 108.16
C ILE A 40 18.57 -24.67 107.68
N GLU A 41 17.68 -24.19 108.55
CA GLU A 41 16.63 -23.22 108.18
C GLU A 41 17.16 -21.78 108.02
N TYR A 42 18.20 -21.39 108.75
CA TYR A 42 18.77 -20.04 108.65
C TYR A 42 19.52 -19.82 107.31
N ALA A 43 20.15 -20.87 106.78
CA ALA A 43 20.84 -20.83 105.49
C ALA A 43 19.88 -20.76 104.27
N LYS A 44 18.64 -21.24 104.40
CA LYS A 44 17.60 -21.14 103.35
C LYS A 44 17.02 -19.73 103.25
N LEU A 45 16.74 -19.09 104.39
CA LEU A 45 16.15 -17.74 104.43
C LEU A 45 17.05 -16.65 103.83
N ILE A 46 18.38 -16.83 103.83
CA ILE A 46 19.32 -15.88 103.24
C ILE A 46 19.35 -15.97 101.69
N LYS A 47 18.98 -17.11 101.09
CA LYS A 47 19.13 -17.37 99.63
C LYS A 47 17.83 -17.25 98.80
N GLU A 48 16.65 -17.28 99.42
CA GLU A 48 15.35 -17.15 98.73
C GLU A 48 15.13 -15.85 97.93
N PRO A 49 15.52 -14.64 98.40
CA PRO A 49 15.27 -13.41 97.64
C PRO A 49 16.11 -13.35 96.35
N GLU A 50 17.29 -13.96 96.36
CA GLU A 50 18.21 -13.98 95.21
C GLU A 50 17.69 -14.92 94.11
N ILE A 51 17.18 -16.09 94.49
CA ILE A 51 16.55 -17.04 93.55
C ILE A 51 15.31 -16.42 92.90
N THR A 52 14.49 -15.72 93.69
CA THR A 52 13.25 -15.08 93.20
C THR A 52 13.56 -13.98 92.17
N ARG A 53 14.59 -13.17 92.43
CA ARG A 53 15.04 -12.12 91.50
C ARG A 53 15.53 -12.70 90.18
N LEU A 54 16.31 -13.78 90.23
CA LEU A 54 16.84 -14.45 89.05
C LEU A 54 15.73 -15.09 88.20
N HIS A 55 14.67 -15.59 88.84
CA HIS A 55 13.51 -16.14 88.15
C HIS A 55 12.67 -15.06 87.44
N LEU A 56 12.48 -13.91 88.09
CA LEU A 56 11.80 -12.77 87.47
C LEU A 56 12.57 -12.22 86.27
N GLU A 57 13.90 -12.16 86.38
CA GLU A 57 14.77 -11.69 85.30
C GLU A 57 14.76 -12.65 84.10
N ASN A 58 14.84 -13.97 84.34
CA ASN A 58 14.69 -14.97 83.28
C ASN A 58 13.31 -14.93 82.60
N ASN A 59 12.24 -14.76 83.37
CA ASN A 59 10.89 -14.65 82.81
C ASN A 59 10.72 -13.39 81.95
N ARG A 60 11.32 -12.27 82.38
CA ARG A 60 11.33 -11.05 81.58
C ARG A 60 12.06 -11.26 80.24
N ILE A 61 13.23 -11.89 80.27
CA ILE A 61 14.02 -12.18 79.06
C ILE A 61 13.24 -13.10 78.10
N LEU A 62 12.55 -14.11 78.64
CA LEU A 62 11.72 -15.01 77.83
C LEU A 62 10.55 -14.29 77.16
N LEU A 63 9.88 -13.39 77.88
CA LEU A 63 8.78 -12.59 77.34
C LEU A 63 9.25 -11.64 76.22
N GLU A 64 10.38 -10.95 76.43
CA GLU A 64 10.96 -10.07 75.42
C GLU A 64 11.35 -10.84 74.14
N LYS A 65 11.96 -12.03 74.29
CA LYS A 65 12.27 -12.92 73.15
C LYS A 65 11.02 -13.40 72.41
N ASN A 66 9.97 -13.78 73.14
CA ASN A 66 8.71 -14.22 72.53
C ASN A 66 8.00 -13.10 71.77
N ALA A 67 8.01 -11.88 72.32
CA ALA A 67 7.47 -10.71 71.63
C ALA A 67 8.25 -10.37 70.34
N GLU A 68 9.59 -10.51 70.37
CA GLU A 68 10.42 -10.28 69.19
C GLU A 68 10.17 -11.34 68.10
N LEU A 69 10.03 -12.61 68.50
CA LEU A 69 9.68 -13.72 67.59
C LEU A 69 8.31 -13.50 66.93
N GLN A 70 7.29 -13.11 67.70
CA GLN A 70 5.97 -12.81 67.14
C GLN A 70 6.01 -11.64 66.14
N ARG A 71 6.77 -10.58 66.41
CA ARG A 71 6.97 -9.48 65.44
C ARG A 71 7.62 -9.95 64.15
N LYS A 72 8.64 -10.81 64.23
CA LYS A 72 9.32 -11.36 63.04
C LYS A 72 8.39 -12.25 62.22
N PHE A 73 7.57 -13.06 62.86
CA PHE A 73 6.56 -13.89 62.18
C PHE A 73 5.52 -13.04 61.44
N LEU A 74 4.93 -12.03 62.10
CA LEU A 74 3.97 -11.12 61.47
C LEU A 74 4.55 -10.38 60.26
N ILE A 75 5.78 -9.88 60.37
CA ILE A 75 6.45 -9.19 59.26
C ILE A 75 6.75 -10.16 58.10
N GLY A 76 7.10 -11.42 58.40
CA GLY A 76 7.30 -12.46 57.40
C GLY A 76 6.02 -12.79 56.65
N GLU A 77 4.92 -13.01 57.38
CA GLU A 77 3.61 -13.38 56.83
C GLU A 77 3.02 -12.28 55.92
N ILE A 78 3.16 -11.01 56.32
CA ILE A 78 2.76 -9.86 55.49
C ILE A 78 3.57 -9.79 54.19
N LYS A 79 4.89 -10.05 54.25
CA LYS A 79 5.73 -10.04 53.04
C LYS A 79 5.39 -11.17 52.07
N ASP A 80 5.09 -12.35 52.60
CA ASP A 80 4.79 -13.52 51.77
C ASP A 80 3.39 -13.44 51.14
N THR A 81 2.40 -12.91 51.86
CA THR A 81 1.07 -12.59 51.29
C THR A 81 1.17 -11.53 50.19
N TYR A 82 1.90 -10.44 50.42
CA TYR A 82 2.09 -9.39 49.40
C TYR A 82 2.80 -9.91 48.13
N LYS A 83 3.79 -10.81 48.29
CA LYS A 83 4.48 -11.45 47.16
C LYS A 83 3.57 -12.40 46.37
N GLN A 84 2.66 -13.09 47.03
CA GLN A 84 1.70 -13.98 46.35
C GLN A 84 0.66 -13.18 45.56
N GLU A 85 0.11 -12.11 46.13
CA GLU A 85 -0.86 -11.24 45.44
C GLU A 85 -0.25 -10.56 44.20
N LEU A 86 0.99 -10.06 44.31
CA LEU A 86 1.69 -9.49 43.15
C LEU A 86 1.91 -10.49 42.02
N LYS A 87 2.16 -11.77 42.34
CA LYS A 87 2.34 -12.83 41.35
C LYS A 87 1.02 -13.21 40.66
N THR A 88 -0.08 -13.34 41.40
CA THR A 88 -1.38 -13.72 40.83
C THR A 88 -2.00 -12.59 39.99
N VAL A 89 -1.89 -11.34 40.44
CA VAL A 89 -2.33 -10.17 39.67
C VAL A 89 -1.44 -9.98 38.43
N GLY A 90 -0.12 -10.15 38.55
CA GLY A 90 0.78 -10.04 37.39
C GLY A 90 0.50 -11.04 36.27
N VAL A 91 0.18 -12.30 36.62
CA VAL A 91 -0.08 -13.36 35.63
C VAL A 91 -1.41 -13.15 34.89
N THR A 92 -2.44 -12.67 35.58
CA THR A 92 -3.77 -12.44 34.97
C THR A 92 -3.79 -11.24 34.04
N TYR A 93 -3.09 -10.16 34.37
CA TYR A 93 -2.94 -9.02 33.45
C TYR A 93 -2.08 -9.34 32.23
N ALA A 94 -1.01 -10.13 32.42
CA ALA A 94 -0.14 -10.53 31.31
C ALA A 94 -0.88 -11.42 30.29
N SER A 95 -1.70 -12.37 30.75
CA SER A 95 -2.46 -13.24 29.85
C SER A 95 -3.55 -12.49 29.07
N ALA A 96 -4.25 -11.54 29.72
CA ALA A 96 -5.23 -10.69 29.05
C ALA A 96 -4.59 -9.81 27.97
N ALA A 97 -3.42 -9.20 28.25
CA ALA A 97 -2.71 -8.38 27.28
C ALA A 97 -2.29 -9.17 26.03
N ILE A 98 -1.78 -10.39 26.20
CA ILE A 98 -1.40 -11.27 25.07
C ILE A 98 -2.63 -11.61 24.21
N TYR A 99 -3.78 -11.87 24.82
CA TYR A 99 -5.02 -12.17 24.09
C TYR A 99 -5.48 -11.00 23.21
N TYR A 100 -5.47 -9.76 23.74
CA TYR A 100 -5.83 -8.58 22.96
C TYR A 100 -4.85 -8.31 21.81
N VAL A 101 -3.55 -8.54 22.02
CA VAL A 101 -2.53 -8.41 20.96
C VAL A 101 -2.78 -9.42 19.83
N LEU A 102 -3.09 -10.68 20.16
CA LEU A 102 -3.40 -11.71 19.17
C LEU A 102 -4.64 -11.37 18.34
N ILE A 103 -5.71 -10.87 18.98
CA ILE A 103 -6.91 -10.41 18.26
C ILE A 103 -6.56 -9.23 17.33
N GLY A 104 -5.75 -8.28 17.81
CA GLY A 104 -5.29 -7.15 17.01
C GLY A 104 -4.56 -7.58 15.73
N ILE A 105 -3.68 -8.58 15.83
CA ILE A 105 -2.96 -9.14 14.67
C ILE A 105 -3.93 -9.78 13.67
N ILE A 106 -4.90 -10.57 14.14
CA ILE A 106 -5.89 -11.22 13.27
C ILE A 106 -6.72 -10.18 12.51
N VAL A 107 -7.20 -9.15 13.20
CA VAL A 107 -7.97 -8.05 12.58
C VAL A 107 -7.10 -7.30 11.56
N PHE A 108 -5.85 -7.02 11.90
CA PHE A 108 -4.92 -6.35 10.98
C PHE A 108 -4.69 -7.16 9.69
N VAL A 109 -4.45 -8.46 9.81
CA VAL A 109 -4.27 -9.35 8.65
C VAL A 109 -5.53 -9.40 7.78
N ALA A 110 -6.71 -9.46 8.40
CA ALA A 110 -7.98 -9.44 7.66
C ALA A 110 -8.18 -8.13 6.87
N VAL A 111 -7.90 -6.97 7.50
CA VAL A 111 -8.02 -5.66 6.85
C VAL A 111 -7.03 -5.52 5.69
N VAL A 112 -5.76 -5.87 5.89
CA VAL A 112 -4.74 -5.82 4.83
C VAL A 112 -5.08 -6.77 3.67
N GLY A 113 -5.59 -7.97 3.98
CA GLY A 113 -6.01 -8.94 2.96
C GLY A 113 -7.16 -8.44 2.08
N VAL A 114 -8.18 -7.81 2.68
CA VAL A 114 -9.32 -7.24 1.94
C VAL A 114 -8.87 -6.07 1.06
N ILE A 115 -8.08 -5.13 1.61
CA ILE A 115 -7.58 -3.98 0.84
C ILE A 115 -6.69 -4.46 -0.31
N GLY A 116 -5.75 -5.38 -0.05
CA GLY A 116 -4.89 -5.97 -1.07
C GLY A 116 -5.67 -6.70 -2.17
N GLY A 117 -6.73 -7.43 -1.81
CA GLY A 117 -7.61 -8.10 -2.76
C GLY A 117 -8.34 -7.13 -3.70
N ILE A 118 -8.86 -6.01 -3.17
CA ILE A 118 -9.51 -4.96 -3.98
C ILE A 118 -8.51 -4.32 -4.96
N PHE A 119 -7.31 -4.00 -4.49
CA PHE A 119 -6.24 -3.46 -5.35
C PHE A 119 -5.83 -4.45 -6.45
N PHE A 120 -5.73 -5.74 -6.15
CA PHE A 120 -5.39 -6.76 -7.15
C PHE A 120 -6.46 -6.87 -8.25
N VAL A 121 -7.74 -6.88 -7.87
CA VAL A 121 -8.85 -6.97 -8.83
C VAL A 121 -8.93 -5.72 -9.72
N THR A 122 -8.76 -4.54 -9.15
CA THR A 122 -8.78 -3.27 -9.90
C THR A 122 -7.58 -3.17 -10.85
N ALA A 123 -6.37 -3.54 -10.40
CA ALA A 123 -5.19 -3.59 -11.25
C ALA A 123 -5.34 -4.57 -12.42
N LYS A 124 -5.95 -5.75 -12.17
CA LYS A 124 -6.21 -6.74 -13.24
C LYS A 124 -7.23 -6.23 -14.27
N LYS A 125 -8.29 -5.55 -13.82
CA LYS A 125 -9.27 -4.91 -14.72
C LYS A 125 -8.61 -3.81 -15.57
N HIS A 126 -7.82 -2.94 -14.96
CA HIS A 126 -7.16 -1.85 -15.67
C HIS A 126 -6.18 -2.37 -16.73
N LYS A 127 -5.40 -3.41 -16.43
CA LYS A 127 -4.50 -4.06 -17.40
C LYS A 127 -5.25 -4.71 -18.57
N ALA A 128 -6.38 -5.34 -18.30
CA ALA A 128 -7.20 -5.95 -19.34
C ALA A 128 -7.86 -4.89 -20.24
N GLU A 129 -8.28 -3.77 -19.66
CA GLU A 129 -8.88 -2.67 -20.43
C GLU A 129 -7.85 -1.93 -21.28
N THR A 130 -6.64 -1.69 -20.77
CA THR A 130 -5.55 -1.10 -21.58
C THR A 130 -5.16 -2.01 -22.74
N ALA A 131 -5.04 -3.32 -22.50
CA ALA A 131 -4.74 -4.28 -23.57
C ALA A 131 -5.83 -4.31 -24.65
N LYS A 132 -7.11 -4.22 -24.26
CA LYS A 132 -8.23 -4.13 -25.21
C LYS A 132 -8.22 -2.85 -26.02
N ARG A 133 -7.93 -1.70 -25.38
CA ARG A 133 -7.84 -0.41 -26.07
C ARG A 133 -6.66 -0.39 -27.05
N GLU A 134 -5.55 -0.99 -26.67
CA GLU A 134 -4.36 -1.07 -27.51
C GLU A 134 -4.57 -2.01 -28.69
N GLN A 135 -5.23 -3.15 -28.46
CA GLN A 135 -5.63 -4.06 -29.54
C GLN A 135 -6.64 -3.40 -30.49
N ALA A 136 -7.63 -2.66 -29.97
CA ALA A 136 -8.56 -1.89 -30.79
C ALA A 136 -7.86 -0.76 -31.57
N ARG A 137 -6.81 -0.14 -31.00
CA ARG A 137 -5.99 0.86 -31.70
C ARG A 137 -5.20 0.23 -32.85
N ILE A 138 -4.56 -0.91 -32.62
CA ILE A 138 -3.83 -1.66 -33.66
C ILE A 138 -4.80 -2.09 -34.77
N GLU A 139 -5.95 -2.65 -34.39
CA GLU A 139 -6.98 -3.07 -35.34
C GLU A 139 -7.55 -1.88 -36.14
N SER A 140 -7.67 -0.70 -35.54
CA SER A 140 -8.06 0.52 -36.26
C SER A 140 -6.98 1.04 -37.22
N ILE A 141 -5.70 0.91 -36.85
CA ILE A 141 -4.56 1.31 -37.68
C ILE A 141 -4.45 0.40 -38.91
N GLU A 142 -4.68 -0.90 -38.71
CA GLU A 142 -4.65 -1.91 -39.79
C GLU A 142 -5.91 -1.83 -40.68
N ASN A 143 -7.07 -1.48 -40.12
CA ASN A 143 -8.32 -1.39 -40.86
C ASN A 143 -8.58 0.02 -41.42
N LEU A 144 -7.87 0.36 -42.49
CA LEU A 144 -8.24 1.52 -43.31
C LEU A 144 -9.68 1.36 -43.83
N SER A 145 -10.56 2.32 -43.56
CA SER A 145 -11.96 2.30 -43.99
C SER A 145 -12.25 3.44 -44.97
N ALA A 146 -13.37 3.35 -45.70
CA ALA A 146 -13.80 4.46 -46.54
C ALA A 146 -13.99 5.74 -45.72
N GLU A 147 -14.64 5.66 -44.55
CA GLU A 147 -14.87 6.79 -43.63
C GLU A 147 -13.56 7.45 -43.16
N SER A 148 -12.50 6.66 -42.97
CA SER A 148 -11.17 7.18 -42.64
C SER A 148 -10.58 8.04 -43.77
N ILE A 149 -10.91 7.73 -45.03
CA ILE A 149 -10.51 8.50 -46.21
C ILE A 149 -11.39 9.74 -46.39
N GLU A 150 -12.69 9.62 -46.14
CA GLU A 150 -13.62 10.74 -46.20
C GLU A 150 -13.29 11.82 -45.15
N SER A 151 -12.80 11.39 -43.97
CA SER A 151 -12.42 12.28 -42.87
C SER A 151 -11.06 12.95 -43.05
N ASP A 152 -10.11 12.32 -43.77
CA ASP A 152 -8.80 12.90 -44.04
C ASP A 152 -8.77 13.75 -45.33
N ARG A 153 -9.46 14.89 -45.27
CA ARG A 153 -9.52 15.84 -46.40
C ARG A 153 -8.14 16.37 -46.82
N ASN A 154 -7.24 16.55 -45.86
CA ASN A 154 -5.91 17.08 -46.15
C ASN A 154 -5.10 16.10 -47.00
N PHE A 155 -5.19 14.81 -46.72
CA PHE A 155 -4.57 13.78 -47.55
C PHE A 155 -5.13 13.84 -48.98
N LEU A 156 -6.46 13.87 -49.15
CA LEU A 156 -7.09 13.93 -50.47
C LEU A 156 -6.68 15.18 -51.26
N GLU A 157 -6.69 16.37 -50.64
CA GLU A 157 -6.28 17.61 -51.31
C GLU A 157 -4.80 17.59 -51.73
N ASN A 158 -3.92 17.09 -50.85
CA ASN A 158 -2.49 16.97 -51.16
C ASN A 158 -2.24 15.94 -52.25
N ALA A 159 -2.98 14.82 -52.24
CA ALA A 159 -2.85 13.77 -53.23
C ALA A 159 -3.23 14.25 -54.64
N ILE A 160 -4.34 14.99 -54.74
CA ILE A 160 -4.78 15.59 -56.00
C ILE A 160 -3.76 16.65 -56.47
N ALA A 161 -3.29 17.51 -55.56
CA ALA A 161 -2.29 18.53 -55.89
C ALA A 161 -0.98 17.91 -56.39
N GLY A 162 -0.54 16.81 -55.78
CA GLY A 162 0.61 16.02 -56.21
C GLY A 162 0.40 15.44 -57.62
N GLY A 163 -0.77 14.87 -57.89
CA GLY A 163 -1.18 14.39 -59.22
C GLY A 163 -1.06 15.46 -60.30
N VAL A 164 -1.66 16.62 -60.05
CA VAL A 164 -1.62 17.77 -60.98
C VAL A 164 -0.18 18.29 -61.16
N ALA A 165 0.59 18.40 -60.07
CA ALA A 165 1.97 18.85 -60.14
C ALA A 165 2.84 17.89 -60.98
N TYR A 166 2.64 16.58 -60.82
CA TYR A 166 3.32 15.57 -61.63
C TYR A 166 2.94 15.71 -63.11
N GLN A 167 1.65 15.82 -63.43
CA GLN A 167 1.17 15.99 -64.79
C GLN A 167 1.74 17.25 -65.46
N VAL A 168 1.82 18.38 -64.74
CA VAL A 168 2.44 19.61 -65.23
C VAL A 168 3.95 19.43 -65.43
N SER A 169 4.62 18.71 -64.54
CA SER A 169 6.08 18.49 -64.61
C SER A 169 6.52 17.59 -65.77
N GLN A 170 5.66 16.67 -66.22
CA GLN A 170 5.92 15.81 -67.37
C GLN A 170 5.77 16.55 -68.72
N ARG A 171 5.24 17.77 -68.72
CA ARG A 171 5.02 18.53 -69.96
C ARG A 171 6.30 19.25 -70.40
N THR A 172 6.69 19.00 -71.65
CA THR A 172 7.71 19.81 -72.35
C THR A 172 7.13 21.01 -73.08
N GLU A 173 5.81 21.01 -73.34
CA GLU A 173 5.08 22.09 -74.04
C GLU A 173 3.79 22.49 -73.30
N PRO A 174 3.36 23.76 -73.41
CA PRO A 174 2.08 24.21 -72.87
C PRO A 174 0.89 23.49 -73.53
N VAL A 175 -0.22 23.37 -72.79
CA VAL A 175 -1.49 22.84 -73.32
C VAL A 175 -1.94 23.76 -74.45
N LYS A 176 -2.10 23.22 -75.66
CA LYS A 176 -2.60 23.97 -76.83
C LYS A 176 -4.06 23.64 -77.07
N GLY A 177 -4.85 24.67 -77.34
CA GLY A 177 -6.23 24.52 -77.79
C GLY A 177 -6.32 23.82 -79.15
N ASP A 178 -7.43 23.12 -79.41
CA ASP A 178 -7.73 22.72 -80.79
C ASP A 178 -8.04 23.99 -81.61
N GLY A 179 -7.09 24.37 -82.48
CA GLY A 179 -7.20 25.53 -83.38
C GLY A 179 -6.81 26.85 -82.73
N ASP A 180 -5.52 27.22 -82.79
CA ASP A 180 -4.97 28.55 -82.47
C ASP A 180 -5.47 29.24 -81.18
N GLU A 181 -6.05 28.53 -80.19
CA GLU A 181 -6.64 29.18 -78.99
C GLU A 181 -5.61 29.63 -77.93
N GLY A 182 -4.33 29.66 -78.28
CA GLY A 182 -3.23 30.06 -77.39
C GLY A 182 -2.95 29.09 -76.25
N ASP A 183 -2.11 29.54 -75.30
CA ASP A 183 -1.72 28.75 -74.13
C ASP A 183 -2.90 28.56 -73.18
N ALA A 184 -3.09 27.34 -72.65
CA ALA A 184 -4.07 27.05 -71.60
C ALA A 184 -3.44 27.03 -70.20
N TYR A 185 -4.15 27.59 -69.22
CA TYR A 185 -3.76 27.59 -67.81
C TYR A 185 -4.83 26.94 -66.94
N ILE A 186 -4.41 26.29 -65.86
CA ILE A 186 -5.33 25.68 -64.89
C ILE A 186 -6.09 26.79 -64.16
N VAL A 187 -7.41 26.68 -64.13
CA VAL A 187 -8.30 27.60 -63.41
C VAL A 187 -9.06 26.85 -62.34
N GLY A 188 -9.05 27.43 -61.15
CA GLY A 188 -9.66 26.83 -59.97
C GLY A 188 -8.79 25.76 -59.32
N LYS A 189 -9.31 25.17 -58.25
CA LYS A 189 -8.69 24.02 -57.60
C LYS A 189 -9.16 22.75 -58.32
N PRO A 190 -8.25 21.81 -58.62
CA PRO A 190 -8.67 20.47 -59.06
C PRO A 190 -9.59 19.84 -58.03
N GLU A 191 -10.63 19.15 -58.50
CA GLU A 191 -11.67 18.58 -57.65
C GLU A 191 -11.70 17.07 -57.81
N ALA A 192 -11.74 16.32 -56.71
CA ALA A 192 -11.97 14.89 -56.78
C ALA A 192 -13.40 14.62 -57.29
N VAL A 193 -13.51 13.72 -58.26
CA VAL A 193 -14.77 13.32 -58.91
C VAL A 193 -15.20 11.97 -58.38
N ASN A 194 -14.24 11.07 -58.14
CA ASN A 194 -14.53 9.77 -57.58
C ASN A 194 -13.29 9.20 -56.89
N CYS A 195 -13.50 8.43 -55.83
CA CYS A 195 -12.46 7.89 -54.98
C CYS A 195 -12.82 6.44 -54.62
N ARG A 196 -11.88 5.51 -54.82
CA ARG A 196 -12.09 4.07 -54.58
C ARG A 196 -10.94 3.47 -53.78
N LEU A 197 -11.28 2.83 -52.68
CA LEU A 197 -10.36 2.06 -51.86
C LEU A 197 -10.40 0.59 -52.30
N LEU A 198 -9.23 0.02 -52.54
CA LEU A 198 -9.03 -1.40 -52.81
C LEU A 198 -8.24 -2.01 -51.65
N LYS A 199 -8.81 -3.04 -51.01
CA LYS A 199 -8.15 -3.77 -49.93
C LYS A 199 -7.55 -5.06 -50.48
N ARG A 200 -6.24 -5.28 -50.28
CA ARG A 200 -5.54 -6.52 -50.61
C ARG A 200 -4.77 -7.03 -49.40
N GLU A 201 -4.45 -8.32 -49.38
CA GLU A 201 -3.65 -8.93 -48.29
C GLU A 201 -2.26 -8.27 -48.17
N GLU A 202 -1.68 -7.82 -49.28
CA GLU A 202 -0.35 -7.21 -49.32
C GLU A 202 -0.36 -5.70 -49.02
N GLY A 203 -1.53 -5.06 -48.97
CA GLY A 203 -1.67 -3.62 -48.74
C GLY A 203 -2.95 -3.03 -49.32
N ASN A 204 -3.30 -1.82 -48.90
CA ASN A 204 -4.44 -1.10 -49.45
C ASN A 204 -3.98 -0.17 -50.58
N SER A 205 -4.82 0.00 -51.60
CA SER A 205 -4.61 0.97 -52.68
C SER A 205 -5.77 1.95 -52.75
N LEU A 206 -5.48 3.22 -53.00
CA LEU A 206 -6.49 4.24 -53.23
C LEU A 206 -6.37 4.82 -54.62
N ILE A 207 -7.48 4.81 -55.35
CA ILE A 207 -7.60 5.41 -56.66
C ILE A 207 -8.40 6.70 -56.50
N ILE A 208 -7.80 7.82 -56.88
CA ILE A 208 -8.45 9.13 -56.88
C ILE A 208 -8.54 9.60 -58.33
N VAL A 209 -9.77 9.79 -58.80
CA VAL A 209 -10.05 10.43 -60.09
C VAL A 209 -10.47 11.87 -59.82
N TYR A 210 -9.83 12.81 -60.48
CA TYR A 210 -10.05 14.23 -60.30
C TYR A 210 -10.27 14.92 -61.64
N LYS A 211 -10.93 16.08 -61.61
CA LYS A 211 -11.12 16.94 -62.77
C LYS A 211 -10.28 18.20 -62.65
N ILE A 212 -9.72 18.63 -63.78
CA ILE A 212 -8.98 19.86 -63.95
C ILE A 212 -9.74 20.72 -64.97
N THR A 213 -9.88 22.01 -64.69
CA THR A 213 -10.43 22.98 -65.64
C THR A 213 -9.31 23.83 -66.19
N TYR A 214 -9.17 23.86 -67.51
CA TYR A 214 -8.25 24.73 -68.23
C TYR A 214 -9.03 25.91 -68.81
N GLU A 215 -8.43 27.10 -68.78
CA GLU A 215 -8.89 28.27 -69.52
C GLU A 215 -7.85 28.65 -70.57
N PHE A 216 -8.30 28.90 -71.79
CA PHE A 216 -7.43 29.30 -72.89
C PHE A 216 -7.24 30.81 -72.91
N SER A 217 -5.99 31.23 -73.07
CA SER A 217 -5.60 32.63 -72.99
C SER A 217 -6.27 33.51 -74.06
N GLU A 218 -6.42 33.02 -75.28
CA GLU A 218 -6.94 33.79 -76.41
C GLU A 218 -8.46 33.72 -76.53
N SER A 219 -9.03 32.51 -76.44
CA SER A 219 -10.47 32.28 -76.65
C SER A 219 -11.32 32.44 -75.39
N LYS A 220 -10.71 32.41 -74.20
CA LYS A 220 -11.40 32.38 -72.89
C LYS A 220 -12.39 31.21 -72.75
N THR A 221 -12.22 30.16 -73.56
CA THR A 221 -13.01 28.93 -73.44
C THR A 221 -12.51 28.14 -72.23
N LEU A 222 -13.43 27.37 -71.63
CA LEU A 222 -13.09 26.45 -70.54
C LEU A 222 -13.14 25.03 -71.07
N LYS A 223 -12.09 24.24 -70.78
CA LYS A 223 -12.07 22.79 -71.05
C LYS A 223 -11.86 22.03 -69.75
N VAL A 224 -12.75 21.07 -69.51
CA VAL A 224 -12.62 20.15 -68.37
C VAL A 224 -11.96 18.87 -68.85
N VAL A 225 -10.99 18.39 -68.09
CA VAL A 225 -10.25 17.16 -68.34
C VAL A 225 -10.21 16.35 -67.05
N TYR A 226 -10.25 15.03 -67.17
CA TYR A 226 -10.22 14.09 -66.05
C TYR A 226 -8.89 13.34 -66.02
N ASP A 227 -8.37 13.12 -64.83
CA ASP A 227 -7.12 12.37 -64.63
C ASP A 227 -7.18 11.57 -63.31
N GLY A 228 -6.22 10.67 -63.12
CA GLY A 228 -6.22 9.71 -62.02
C GLY A 228 -4.85 9.53 -61.37
N VAL A 229 -4.86 9.28 -60.07
CA VAL A 229 -3.67 8.89 -59.30
C VAL A 229 -3.98 7.66 -58.45
N ILE A 230 -3.01 6.76 -58.36
CA ILE A 230 -3.09 5.56 -57.53
C ILE A 230 -2.04 5.63 -56.44
N TYR A 231 -2.50 5.53 -55.21
CA TYR A 231 -1.67 5.38 -54.02
C TYR A 231 -1.63 3.91 -53.64
N GLU A 232 -0.43 3.31 -53.55
CA GLU A 232 -0.26 1.92 -53.13
C GLU A 232 0.23 1.86 -51.67
N ASN A 233 -0.10 0.78 -50.96
CA ASN A 233 0.35 0.53 -49.59
C ASN A 233 -0.05 1.62 -48.58
N ILE A 234 -1.27 2.16 -48.71
CA ILE A 234 -1.78 3.15 -47.76
C ILE A 234 -2.29 2.50 -46.47
N ALA A 235 -2.04 3.16 -45.35
CA ALA A 235 -2.45 2.72 -44.01
C ALA A 235 -2.70 3.95 -43.12
N LEU A 236 -3.44 3.76 -42.03
CA LEU A 236 -3.53 4.80 -41.01
C LEU A 236 -2.24 4.84 -40.20
N ASP A 237 -1.81 6.03 -39.82
CA ASP A 237 -0.71 6.21 -38.89
C ASP A 237 -1.21 6.17 -37.43
N GLU A 238 -0.28 6.33 -36.49
CA GLU A 238 -0.59 6.32 -35.05
C GLU A 238 -1.57 7.43 -34.61
N THR A 239 -1.72 8.47 -35.43
CA THR A 239 -2.60 9.62 -35.21
C THR A 239 -3.93 9.51 -35.94
N GLY A 240 -4.11 8.47 -36.77
CA GLY A 240 -5.32 8.25 -37.56
C GLY A 240 -5.33 8.99 -38.89
N HIS A 241 -4.20 9.54 -39.33
CA HIS A 241 -4.03 10.13 -40.66
C HIS A 241 -3.60 9.09 -41.67
N ILE A 242 -3.95 9.30 -42.93
CA ILE A 242 -3.53 8.41 -44.00
C ILE A 242 -2.05 8.63 -44.28
N SER A 243 -1.29 7.55 -44.12
CA SER A 243 0.12 7.46 -44.47
C SER A 243 0.31 6.43 -45.57
N CYS A 244 1.44 6.53 -46.26
CA CYS A 244 1.72 5.74 -47.43
C CYS A 244 3.21 5.41 -47.45
N LYS A 245 3.56 4.15 -47.70
CA LYS A 245 4.94 3.67 -47.65
C LYS A 245 5.63 3.85 -49.00
N ASP A 246 6.88 4.30 -49.00
CA ASP A 246 7.65 4.51 -50.23
C ASP A 246 7.96 3.20 -51.00
N PRO A 247 7.83 3.19 -52.34
CA PRO A 247 7.28 4.25 -53.18
C PRO A 247 5.75 4.29 -53.07
N CYS A 248 5.24 5.47 -52.71
CA CYS A 248 3.85 5.65 -52.32
C CYS A 248 2.88 5.83 -53.51
N GLU A 249 3.37 6.35 -54.63
CA GLU A 249 2.51 6.92 -55.67
C GLU A 249 2.83 6.33 -57.04
N ARG A 250 1.77 5.95 -57.76
CA ARG A 250 1.80 5.74 -59.21
C ARG A 250 0.84 6.72 -59.85
N PHE A 251 1.41 7.68 -60.56
CA PHE A 251 0.64 8.59 -61.41
C PHE A 251 0.19 7.86 -62.66
N TRP A 252 -1.10 7.99 -62.97
CA TRP A 252 -1.67 7.49 -64.22
C TRP A 252 -1.75 8.62 -65.24
N GLY A 253 -1.65 8.26 -66.52
CA GLY A 253 -1.56 9.23 -67.63
C GLY A 253 -0.78 8.71 -68.84
N ARG A 254 -0.87 7.42 -69.19
CA ARG A 254 -0.30 6.91 -70.45
C ARG A 254 -1.21 7.28 -71.62
N GLU A 255 -0.62 7.88 -72.67
CA GLU A 255 -1.18 8.05 -74.02
C GLU A 255 -2.62 8.60 -74.11
N ALA A 256 -3.11 9.31 -73.08
CA ALA A 256 -4.39 10.02 -73.14
C ALA A 256 -4.21 11.25 -74.03
N ASP A 257 -4.59 11.12 -75.33
CA ASP A 257 -4.49 12.11 -76.42
C ASP A 257 -3.39 13.15 -76.19
N ASP A 258 -2.24 12.99 -76.85
CA ASP A 258 -1.01 13.80 -76.74
C ASP A 258 -1.24 15.34 -76.74
N ARG A 259 -2.45 15.80 -77.10
CA ARG A 259 -2.93 17.18 -77.05
C ARG A 259 -3.37 17.66 -75.67
N TRP A 260 -3.96 16.82 -74.83
CA TRP A 260 -4.64 17.21 -73.60
C TRP A 260 -4.08 16.54 -72.33
N ASN A 261 -3.44 15.37 -72.47
CA ASN A 261 -2.89 14.53 -71.39
C ASN A 261 -3.90 14.24 -70.27
N GLY A 262 -5.14 13.92 -70.64
CA GLY A 262 -6.17 13.46 -69.73
C GLY A 262 -7.47 13.15 -70.49
N TYR A 263 -8.42 12.54 -69.81
CA TYR A 263 -9.63 11.99 -70.39
C TYR A 263 -10.77 13.01 -70.51
N GLU A 264 -11.63 12.86 -71.51
CA GLU A 264 -12.85 13.69 -71.64
C GLU A 264 -13.94 13.28 -70.65
N ASN A 265 -13.94 12.01 -70.21
CA ASN A 265 -14.87 11.51 -69.20
C ASN A 265 -14.14 10.83 -68.04
N ALA A 266 -14.68 10.96 -66.84
CA ALA A 266 -14.17 10.28 -65.65
C ALA A 266 -14.23 8.75 -65.77
N GLU A 267 -15.19 8.20 -66.52
CA GLU A 267 -15.32 6.75 -66.72
C GLU A 267 -14.17 6.18 -67.54
N ASP A 268 -13.63 6.94 -68.50
CA ASP A 268 -12.51 6.51 -69.33
C ASP A 268 -11.23 6.37 -68.47
N VAL A 269 -11.04 7.27 -67.49
CA VAL A 269 -9.98 7.15 -66.47
C VAL A 269 -10.13 5.83 -65.70
N TYR A 270 -11.37 5.46 -65.35
CA TYR A 270 -11.63 4.23 -64.61
C TYR A 270 -11.44 2.99 -65.46
N ASP A 271 -11.89 2.99 -66.70
CA ASP A 271 -11.77 1.82 -67.57
C ASP A 271 -10.30 1.51 -67.89
N ASP A 272 -9.46 2.54 -67.96
CA ASP A 272 -8.01 2.39 -68.06
C ASP A 272 -7.41 1.84 -66.74
N VAL A 273 -7.88 2.34 -65.59
CA VAL A 273 -7.48 1.84 -64.25
C VAL A 273 -8.01 0.42 -63.96
N LYS A 274 -9.15 0.02 -64.53
CA LYS A 274 -9.77 -1.33 -64.41
C LYS A 274 -8.98 -2.42 -65.12
N ALA A 275 -7.95 -2.08 -65.89
CA ALA A 275 -6.99 -3.07 -66.38
C ALA A 275 -6.21 -3.78 -65.24
N PHE A 276 -6.35 -3.32 -63.99
CA PHE A 276 -5.96 -4.08 -62.80
C PHE A 276 -7.00 -5.15 -62.43
N PRO A 277 -6.59 -6.40 -62.17
CA PRO A 277 -7.51 -7.52 -62.00
C PRO A 277 -8.38 -7.37 -60.74
N ASP A 278 -9.65 -7.76 -60.91
CA ASP A 278 -10.73 -7.93 -59.92
C ASP A 278 -11.50 -6.66 -59.48
N ASP A 279 -12.53 -6.32 -60.27
CA ASP A 279 -13.61 -5.37 -59.95
C ASP A 279 -14.45 -5.73 -58.70
N SER A 280 -14.21 -6.89 -58.07
CA SER A 280 -15.01 -7.41 -56.96
C SER A 280 -14.61 -6.87 -55.57
N GLY A 281 -13.55 -6.06 -55.47
CA GLY A 281 -12.97 -5.59 -54.20
C GLY A 281 -13.02 -4.09 -53.92
N PHE A 282 -13.59 -3.26 -54.82
CA PHE A 282 -13.58 -1.81 -54.65
C PHE A 282 -14.64 -1.32 -53.66
N ILE A 283 -14.20 -0.55 -52.67
CA ILE A 283 -15.04 0.19 -51.73
C ILE A 283 -15.12 1.64 -52.23
N LYS A 284 -16.32 2.10 -52.55
CA LYS A 284 -16.55 3.51 -52.92
C LYS A 284 -16.37 4.41 -51.70
N VAL A 285 -15.63 5.51 -51.87
CA VAL A 285 -15.44 6.56 -50.88
C VAL A 285 -16.32 7.75 -51.28
N ASN A 286 -17.10 8.30 -50.35
CA ASN A 286 -17.94 9.46 -50.60
C ASN A 286 -17.14 10.74 -50.34
N ILE A 287 -16.84 11.44 -51.41
CA ILE A 287 -16.10 12.70 -51.41
C ILE A 287 -17.03 13.90 -51.65
#